data_AF-A0A250IDH2-F1
#
_entry.id   AF-A0A250IDH2-F1
#
_cell.length_a   1.000
_cell.length_b   1.000
_cell.length_c   1.000
_cell.angle_alpha   90.00
_cell.angle_beta   90.00
_cell.angle_gamma   90.00
#
_symmetry.space_group_name_H-M   'P 1'
#
loop_
_entity.id
_entity.type
_entity.pdbx_description
1 polymer ?
#
loop_
_entity_poly.entity_id
_entity_poly.type
_entity_poly.pdbx_seq_one_letter_code
_entity_poly.pdbx_strand_id
1 'polypeptide(L)'
;MPTTKALLISSIVLLGAPFGCTTTGGVALRPDGTPGPQECPAKALEVMRYLRLRVGDAALADLDANQIDARRITLYDGPIESILKDDLGTLEATTRLYGQVWTSGPQVVIRWYEAHPPDSDKVPICAVARLSRDQMRKLPESKPGMAILDGSVAAAYIVDAFR
;
A
#
# COMPACT_ATOMS: atom_id res chain seq x y z
N MET A 1 -13.86 11.38 73.64
CA MET A 1 -14.58 11.53 72.37
C MET A 1 -13.57 11.58 71.24
N PRO A 2 -13.65 10.68 70.25
CA PRO A 2 -12.59 10.41 69.27
C PRO A 2 -12.80 11.21 67.99
N THR A 3 -11.76 11.39 67.17
CA THR A 3 -11.91 11.39 65.70
C THR A 3 -10.56 11.30 65.02
N THR A 4 -10.12 10.07 64.77
CA THR A 4 -9.08 9.74 63.80
C THR A 4 -9.66 9.99 62.40
N LYS A 5 -9.13 10.98 61.66
CA LYS A 5 -9.57 11.24 60.28
C LYS A 5 -8.99 10.18 59.34
N ALA A 6 -9.89 9.60 58.56
CA ALA A 6 -9.66 8.49 57.65
C ALA A 6 -8.73 8.86 56.48
N LEU A 7 -7.75 7.99 56.22
CA LEU A 7 -7.04 7.88 54.95
C LEU A 7 -7.72 6.76 54.15
N LEU A 8 -8.42 7.10 53.08
CA LEU A 8 -8.86 6.14 52.06
C LEU A 8 -8.43 6.68 50.70
N ILE A 9 -7.27 6.20 50.26
CA ILE A 9 -6.72 6.36 48.92
C ILE A 9 -7.44 5.33 48.05
N SER A 10 -8.37 5.78 47.20
CA SER A 10 -9.01 4.93 46.19
C SER A 10 -8.30 5.17 44.85
N SER A 11 -7.34 4.31 44.53
CA SER A 11 -6.66 4.29 43.23
C SER A 11 -7.44 3.38 42.29
N ILE A 12 -8.26 3.96 41.41
CA ILE A 12 -8.91 3.22 40.32
C ILE A 12 -7.88 3.06 39.20
N VAL A 13 -7.30 1.86 39.08
CA VAL A 13 -6.46 1.48 37.94
C VAL A 13 -7.40 1.00 36.82
N LEU A 14 -7.70 1.87 35.85
CA LEU A 14 -8.30 1.47 34.58
C LEU A 14 -7.23 0.81 33.69
N LEU A 15 -7.21 -0.52 33.65
CA LEU A 15 -6.51 -1.29 32.62
C LEU A 15 -7.33 -1.23 31.32
N GLY A 16 -7.09 -0.19 30.52
CA GLY A 16 -7.53 -0.15 29.13
C GLY A 16 -6.62 -1.05 28.29
N ALA A 17 -6.99 -2.31 28.09
CA ALA A 17 -6.37 -3.16 27.09
C ALA A 17 -6.83 -2.67 25.70
N PRO A 18 -5.94 -2.22 24.80
CA PRO A 18 -6.35 -1.96 23.43
C PRO A 18 -6.70 -3.29 22.77
N PHE A 19 -7.98 -3.46 22.43
CA PHE A 19 -8.44 -4.48 21.50
C PHE A 19 -7.83 -4.19 20.12
N GLY A 20 -6.64 -4.72 19.87
CA GLY A 20 -6.09 -4.80 18.52
C GLY A 20 -6.92 -5.80 17.73
N CYS A 21 -7.65 -5.33 16.72
CA CYS A 21 -8.24 -6.21 15.72
C CYS A 21 -7.10 -6.85 14.91
N THR A 22 -6.67 -8.05 15.31
CA THR A 22 -5.78 -8.87 14.50
C THR A 22 -6.60 -9.52 13.41
N THR A 23 -6.70 -8.89 12.24
CA THR A 23 -7.00 -9.63 11.02
C THR A 23 -5.73 -10.39 10.64
N THR A 24 -5.83 -11.71 10.58
CA THR A 24 -4.78 -12.58 10.03
C THR A 24 -4.46 -12.10 8.61
N GLY A 25 -3.28 -11.51 8.41
CA GLY A 25 -2.82 -10.97 7.11
C GLY A 25 -2.84 -9.43 6.98
N GLY A 26 -3.22 -8.68 8.02
CA GLY A 26 -3.25 -7.21 7.97
C GLY A 26 -1.86 -6.55 7.94
N VAL A 27 -1.67 -5.57 7.05
CA VAL A 27 -0.48 -4.70 7.04
C VAL A 27 -0.53 -3.78 8.26
N ALA A 28 0.49 -3.85 9.12
CA ALA A 28 0.61 -2.95 10.27
C ALA A 28 0.71 -1.49 9.79
N LEU A 29 -0.12 -0.60 10.32
CA LEU A 29 -0.12 0.81 9.97
C LEU A 29 0.75 1.62 10.94
N ARG A 30 1.42 2.64 10.41
CA ARG A 30 2.08 3.68 11.20
C ARG A 30 1.04 4.60 11.85
N PRO A 31 1.41 5.43 12.86
CA PRO A 31 0.48 6.37 13.49
C PRO A 31 -0.18 7.36 12.53
N ASP A 32 0.44 7.65 11.38
CA ASP A 32 -0.09 8.53 10.34
C ASP A 32 -1.03 7.81 9.34
N GLY A 33 -1.31 6.53 9.57
CA GLY A 33 -2.17 5.69 8.72
C GLY A 33 -1.47 5.09 7.50
N THR A 34 -0.19 5.39 7.26
CA THR A 34 0.57 4.78 6.16
C THR A 34 0.97 3.33 6.48
N PRO A 35 1.17 2.46 5.48
CA PRO A 35 1.52 1.06 5.74
C PRO A 35 2.97 0.95 6.22
N GLY A 36 3.19 0.28 7.34
CA GLY A 36 4.50 -0.02 7.90
C GLY A 36 5.30 -1.06 7.10
N PRO A 37 6.54 -1.34 7.53
CA PRO A 37 7.40 -2.31 6.85
C PRO A 37 6.78 -3.71 6.81
N GLN A 38 7.05 -4.45 5.74
CA GLN A 38 6.58 -5.82 5.54
C GLN A 38 7.55 -6.57 4.62
N GLU A 39 7.98 -7.76 5.02
CA GLU A 39 8.81 -8.61 4.17
C GLU A 39 8.04 -9.14 2.95
N CYS A 40 8.71 -9.24 1.80
CA CYS A 40 8.10 -9.89 0.65
C CYS A 40 8.01 -11.40 0.91
N PRO A 41 6.84 -12.05 0.67
CA PRO A 41 6.71 -13.48 0.90
C PRO A 41 7.74 -14.30 0.10
N ALA A 42 8.27 -15.37 0.71
CA ALA A 42 9.26 -16.22 0.05
C ALA A 42 8.79 -16.75 -1.33
N LYS A 43 7.49 -17.05 -1.46
CA LYS A 43 6.91 -17.47 -2.73
C LYS A 43 6.93 -16.38 -3.80
N ALA A 44 6.66 -15.13 -3.42
CA ALA A 44 6.75 -13.99 -4.34
C ALA A 44 8.20 -13.80 -4.82
N LEU A 45 9.17 -13.85 -3.90
CA LEU A 45 10.59 -13.75 -4.25
C LEU A 45 11.05 -14.87 -5.19
N GLU A 46 10.55 -16.10 -5.00
CA GLU A 46 10.82 -17.23 -5.90
C GLU A 46 10.26 -16.97 -7.30
N VAL A 47 8.97 -16.62 -7.39
CA VAL A 47 8.27 -16.35 -8.65
C VAL A 47 8.90 -15.18 -9.40
N MET A 48 9.22 -14.09 -8.70
CA MET A 48 9.89 -12.93 -9.27
C MET A 48 11.22 -13.29 -9.94
N ARG A 49 12.00 -14.23 -9.39
CA ARG A 49 13.23 -14.72 -10.03
C ARG A 49 12.94 -15.43 -11.36
N TYR A 50 11.94 -16.29 -11.41
CA TYR A 50 11.56 -16.99 -12.66
C TYR A 50 11.04 -16.03 -13.73
N LEU A 51 10.30 -14.99 -13.32
CA LEU A 51 9.79 -13.93 -14.20
C LEU A 51 10.82 -12.83 -14.51
N ARG A 52 12.06 -13.00 -14.05
CA ARG A 52 13.17 -12.04 -14.22
C ARG A 52 12.85 -10.63 -13.70
N LEU A 53 12.03 -10.54 -12.65
CA LEU A 53 11.70 -9.31 -11.92
C LEU A 53 12.76 -9.06 -10.84
N ARG A 54 13.78 -8.24 -11.14
CA ARG A 54 14.88 -7.95 -10.22
C ARG A 54 14.53 -6.75 -9.35
N VAL A 55 15.05 -6.72 -8.12
CA VAL A 55 14.88 -5.57 -7.22
C VAL A 55 15.43 -4.31 -7.90
N GLY A 56 14.61 -3.27 -7.98
CA GLY A 56 14.94 -2.02 -8.65
C GLY A 56 14.50 -1.95 -10.12
N ASP A 57 14.10 -3.07 -10.74
CA ASP A 57 13.43 -3.04 -12.04
C ASP A 57 12.13 -2.24 -11.93
N ALA A 58 11.79 -1.50 -12.98
CA ALA A 58 10.60 -0.69 -13.02
C ALA A 58 10.06 -0.53 -14.44
N ALA A 59 8.73 -0.41 -14.54
CA ALA A 59 7.99 -0.13 -15.75
C ALA A 59 6.85 0.83 -15.43
N LEU A 60 6.37 1.61 -16.41
CA LEU A 60 5.22 2.47 -16.20
C LEU A 60 3.94 1.64 -16.07
N ALA A 61 3.03 2.11 -15.23
CA ALA A 61 1.71 1.53 -15.02
C ALA A 61 0.66 2.65 -14.89
N ASP A 62 -0.50 2.46 -15.49
CA ASP A 62 -1.69 3.22 -15.12
C ASP A 62 -2.17 2.73 -13.76
N LEU A 63 -2.26 3.66 -12.81
CA LEU A 63 -2.52 3.40 -11.39
C LEU A 63 -3.89 2.76 -11.15
N ASP A 64 -4.92 3.18 -11.88
CA ASP A 64 -6.27 2.61 -11.78
C ASP A 64 -6.76 2.23 -13.18
N ALA A 65 -7.08 0.95 -13.37
CA ALA A 65 -7.62 0.39 -14.60
C ALA A 65 -8.92 1.07 -15.06
N ASN A 66 -9.65 1.77 -14.18
CA ASN A 66 -10.86 2.50 -14.51
C ASN A 66 -10.60 3.96 -14.91
N GLN A 67 -9.36 4.44 -14.80
CA GLN A 67 -8.99 5.84 -15.03
C GLN A 67 -7.73 5.95 -15.92
N ILE A 68 -7.56 5.02 -16.86
CA ILE A 68 -6.42 4.96 -17.79
C ILE A 68 -6.28 6.26 -18.59
N ASP A 69 -5.05 6.76 -18.70
CA ASP A 69 -4.67 8.00 -19.41
C ASP A 69 -5.41 9.27 -18.95
N ALA A 70 -6.06 9.23 -17.79
CA ALA A 70 -6.73 10.39 -17.23
C ALA A 70 -5.68 11.43 -16.77
N ARG A 71 -5.91 12.69 -17.15
CA ARG A 71 -5.05 13.82 -16.73
C ARG A 71 -5.04 14.03 -15.22
N ARG A 72 -6.08 13.55 -14.53
CA ARG A 72 -6.28 13.64 -13.09
C ARG A 72 -7.10 12.44 -12.66
N ILE A 73 -6.65 11.78 -11.60
CA ILE A 73 -7.33 10.61 -11.04
C ILE A 73 -7.71 10.83 -9.58
N THR A 74 -8.71 10.10 -9.13
CA THR A 74 -9.03 9.95 -7.71
C THR A 74 -8.80 8.51 -7.29
N LEU A 75 -7.90 8.31 -6.33
CA LEU A 75 -7.66 7.02 -5.69
C LEU A 75 -8.38 6.97 -4.36
N TYR A 76 -8.85 5.79 -3.97
CA TYR A 76 -9.52 5.55 -2.70
C TYR A 76 -8.70 4.58 -1.86
N ASP A 77 -8.78 4.69 -0.53
CA ASP A 77 -8.25 3.65 0.36
C ASP A 77 -8.93 2.32 0.05
N GLY A 78 -8.14 1.29 -0.27
CA GLY A 78 -8.73 0.02 -0.67
C GLY A 78 -7.91 -0.78 -1.67
N PRO A 79 -8.48 -1.92 -2.12
CA PRO A 79 -7.91 -2.70 -3.20
C PRO A 79 -7.86 -1.85 -4.48
N ILE A 80 -6.83 -2.09 -5.29
CA ILE A 80 -6.66 -1.45 -6.59
C ILE A 80 -6.24 -2.45 -7.65
N GLU A 81 -6.66 -2.16 -8.86
CA GLU A 81 -6.22 -2.83 -10.07
C GLU A 81 -5.55 -1.80 -10.98
N SER A 82 -4.28 -2.03 -11.29
CA SER A 82 -3.46 -1.19 -12.16
C SER A 82 -3.10 -1.97 -13.43
N ILE A 83 -2.60 -1.30 -14.45
CA ILE A 83 -2.23 -1.93 -15.72
C ILE A 83 -0.83 -1.49 -16.12
N LEU A 84 0.07 -2.44 -16.41
CA LEU A 84 1.38 -2.13 -16.97
C LEU A 84 1.24 -1.49 -18.36
N LYS A 85 1.94 -0.37 -18.58
CA LYS A 85 2.05 0.29 -19.88
C LYS A 85 3.24 -0.24 -20.68
N ASP A 86 4.31 -0.61 -19.98
CA ASP A 86 5.53 -1.17 -20.55
C ASP A 86 5.80 -2.56 -19.96
N ASP A 87 6.60 -3.36 -20.66
CA ASP A 87 7.04 -4.66 -20.17
C ASP A 87 7.89 -4.52 -18.88
N LEU A 88 7.70 -5.45 -17.95
CA LEU A 88 8.45 -5.55 -16.71
C LEU A 88 8.99 -6.98 -16.54
N GLY A 89 10.28 -7.19 -16.80
CA GLY A 89 10.86 -8.53 -16.84
C GLY A 89 10.25 -9.36 -17.97
N THR A 90 9.55 -10.44 -17.63
CA THR A 90 8.74 -11.22 -18.59
C THR A 90 7.24 -10.91 -18.51
N LEU A 91 6.82 -9.98 -17.66
CA LEU A 91 5.44 -9.48 -17.65
C LEU A 91 5.28 -8.51 -18.81
N GLU A 92 4.39 -8.81 -19.74
CA GLU A 92 4.12 -7.93 -20.87
C GLU A 92 3.27 -6.71 -20.47
N ALA A 93 3.34 -5.67 -21.28
CA ALA A 93 2.37 -4.58 -21.24
C ALA A 93 0.93 -5.13 -21.22
N THR A 94 0.03 -4.41 -20.58
CA THR A 94 -1.36 -4.82 -20.28
C THR A 94 -1.54 -5.85 -19.15
N THR A 95 -0.45 -6.39 -18.58
CA THR A 95 -0.50 -7.15 -17.32
C THR A 95 -1.20 -6.34 -16.22
N ARG A 96 -2.19 -6.96 -15.58
CA ARG A 96 -2.92 -6.36 -14.46
C ARG A 96 -2.13 -6.53 -13.17
N LEU A 97 -2.00 -5.47 -12.38
CA LEU A 97 -1.37 -5.50 -11.06
C LEU A 97 -2.44 -5.32 -9.99
N TYR A 98 -2.51 -6.25 -9.04
CA TYR A 98 -3.46 -6.20 -7.93
C TYR A 98 -2.74 -5.80 -6.65
N GLY A 99 -3.33 -4.86 -5.93
CA GLY A 99 -2.69 -4.24 -4.79
C GLY A 99 -3.65 -3.57 -3.83
N GLN A 100 -3.06 -2.73 -2.98
CA GLN A 100 -3.74 -1.94 -1.98
C GLN A 100 -3.20 -0.51 -2.00
N VAL A 101 -4.11 0.44 -1.85
CA VAL A 101 -3.84 1.87 -1.74
C VAL A 101 -4.01 2.31 -0.30
N TRP A 102 -3.10 3.19 0.12
CA TRP A 102 -3.22 4.01 1.32
C TRP A 102 -3.05 5.48 0.93
N THR A 103 -4.06 6.26 1.24
CA THR A 103 -4.17 7.70 0.98
C THR A 103 -3.92 8.52 2.25
N SER A 104 -3.71 7.86 3.39
CA SER A 104 -3.26 8.50 4.63
C SER A 104 -1.83 9.04 4.48
N GLY A 105 -1.47 10.06 5.27
CA GLY A 105 -0.19 10.78 5.09
C GLY A 105 -0.21 11.80 3.94
N PRO A 106 0.94 12.40 3.57
CA PRO A 106 1.02 13.44 2.53
C PRO A 106 1.14 12.89 1.10
N GLN A 107 1.55 11.64 0.93
CA GLN A 107 1.71 10.98 -0.36
C GLN A 107 0.90 9.68 -0.39
N VAL A 108 0.41 9.30 -1.56
CA VAL A 108 -0.25 8.01 -1.77
C VAL A 108 0.79 6.90 -1.76
N VAL A 109 0.51 5.84 -1.01
CA VAL A 109 1.30 4.61 -1.03
C VAL A 109 0.47 3.54 -1.72
N ILE A 110 1.06 2.87 -2.71
CA ILE A 110 0.44 1.73 -3.39
C ILE A 110 1.44 0.57 -3.35
N ARG A 111 0.95 -0.58 -2.91
CA ARG A 111 1.70 -1.84 -2.93
C ARG A 111 0.93 -2.83 -3.79
N TRP A 112 1.59 -3.38 -4.80
CA TRP A 112 1.07 -4.50 -5.57
C TRP A 112 1.66 -5.80 -5.05
N TYR A 113 0.78 -6.79 -4.92
CA TYR A 113 1.05 -8.10 -4.35
C TYR A 113 0.91 -9.23 -5.37
N GLU A 114 0.19 -8.98 -6.47
CA GLU A 114 -0.01 -9.95 -7.54
C GLU A 114 0.06 -9.27 -8.90
N ALA A 115 0.56 -10.01 -9.89
CA ALA A 115 0.48 -9.67 -11.30
C ALA A 115 -0.37 -10.74 -12.01
N HIS A 116 -1.06 -10.32 -13.05
CA HIS A 116 -1.87 -11.20 -13.91
C HIS A 116 -1.58 -10.82 -15.35
N PRO A 117 -0.56 -11.48 -15.95
CA PRO A 117 -0.37 -11.41 -17.39
C PRO A 117 -1.64 -11.84 -18.13
N PRO A 118 -1.86 -11.32 -19.35
CA PRO A 118 -2.88 -11.85 -20.24
C PRO A 118 -2.75 -13.38 -20.38
N ASP A 119 -3.91 -14.06 -20.39
CA ASP A 119 -4.01 -15.51 -20.63
C ASP A 119 -3.19 -16.42 -19.68
N SER A 120 -2.79 -15.93 -18.50
CA SER A 120 -2.07 -16.73 -17.50
C SER A 120 -2.73 -16.69 -16.13
N ASP A 121 -2.23 -17.49 -15.20
CA ASP A 121 -2.65 -17.38 -13.79
C ASP A 121 -2.10 -16.11 -13.13
N LYS A 122 -2.76 -15.70 -12.04
CA LYS A 122 -2.20 -14.69 -11.14
C LYS A 122 -0.95 -15.21 -10.45
N VAL A 123 0.08 -14.37 -10.40
CA VAL A 123 1.37 -14.70 -9.81
C VAL A 123 1.74 -13.69 -8.71
N PRO A 124 2.25 -14.14 -7.56
CA PRO A 124 2.61 -13.25 -6.47
C PRO A 124 3.87 -12.46 -6.80
N ILE A 125 3.85 -11.16 -6.52
CA ILE A 125 4.97 -10.22 -6.68
C ILE A 125 5.05 -9.27 -5.49
N CYS A 126 6.11 -8.47 -5.41
CA CYS A 126 6.17 -7.31 -4.52
C CYS A 126 6.63 -6.11 -5.32
N ALA A 127 5.72 -5.15 -5.51
CA ALA A 127 6.03 -3.90 -6.20
C ALA A 127 5.40 -2.71 -5.49
N VAL A 128 6.01 -1.54 -5.65
CA VAL A 128 5.52 -0.28 -5.09
C VAL A 128 5.39 0.78 -6.18
N ALA A 129 4.33 1.57 -6.11
CA ALA A 129 4.22 2.74 -6.96
C ALA A 129 5.23 3.79 -6.48
N ARG A 130 6.11 4.21 -7.37
CA ARG A 130 6.97 5.38 -7.12
C ARG A 130 7.05 6.21 -8.38
N LEU A 131 7.23 7.51 -8.18
CA LEU A 131 7.57 8.42 -9.25
C LEU A 131 8.45 9.53 -8.69
N SER A 132 9.33 10.06 -9.53
CA SER A 132 10.17 11.20 -9.17
C SER A 132 9.33 12.47 -8.95
N ARG A 133 9.92 13.49 -8.31
CA ARG A 133 9.37 14.86 -8.23
C ARG A 133 7.98 14.94 -7.59
N ASP A 134 7.78 14.20 -6.50
CA ASP A 134 6.56 14.26 -5.66
C ASP A 134 5.25 13.99 -6.41
N GLN A 135 5.25 13.30 -7.54
CA GLN A 135 4.01 13.06 -8.31
C GLN A 135 3.02 12.12 -7.60
N MET A 136 3.48 11.39 -6.58
CA MET A 136 2.60 10.63 -5.68
C MET A 136 2.02 11.49 -4.55
N ARG A 137 2.35 12.79 -4.49
CA ARG A 137 1.81 13.71 -3.50
C ARG A 137 0.37 14.06 -3.83
N LYS A 138 -0.47 13.99 -2.80
CA LYS A 138 -1.89 14.34 -2.92
C LYS A 138 -2.07 15.82 -3.18
N LEU A 139 -3.04 16.17 -4.03
CA LEU A 139 -3.48 17.54 -4.17
C LEU A 139 -4.22 18.02 -2.90
N PRO A 140 -4.19 19.34 -2.59
CA PRO A 140 -4.82 19.90 -1.39
C PRO A 140 -6.32 19.61 -1.24
N GLU A 141 -7.03 19.37 -2.35
CA GLU A 141 -8.46 19.10 -2.36
C GLU A 141 -8.81 17.65 -1.97
N SER A 142 -7.80 16.80 -1.75
CA SER A 142 -7.98 15.41 -1.31
C SER A 142 -8.64 15.34 0.07
N LYS A 143 -9.67 14.49 0.20
CA LYS A 143 -10.41 14.25 1.44
C LYS A 143 -9.90 13.00 2.15
N PRO A 144 -10.18 12.81 3.46
CA PRO A 144 -9.88 11.56 4.14
C PRO A 144 -10.44 10.35 3.39
N GLY A 145 -9.64 9.27 3.26
CA GLY A 145 -10.02 8.07 2.52
C GLY A 145 -9.86 8.15 1.00
N MET A 146 -9.38 9.28 0.47
CA MET A 146 -9.10 9.46 -0.95
C MET A 146 -7.89 10.35 -1.22
N ALA A 147 -7.37 10.27 -2.43
CA ALA A 147 -6.29 11.09 -2.93
C ALA A 147 -6.56 11.51 -4.38
N ILE A 148 -6.40 12.79 -4.66
CA ILE A 148 -6.39 13.32 -6.01
C ILE A 148 -4.93 13.47 -6.44
N LEU A 149 -4.58 12.92 -7.61
CA LEU A 149 -3.25 13.02 -8.22
C LEU A 149 -3.33 13.68 -9.59
N ASP A 150 -2.31 14.47 -9.92
CA ASP A 150 -2.12 15.03 -11.26
C ASP A 150 -1.39 14.00 -12.15
N GLY A 151 -2.19 13.15 -12.79
CA GLY A 151 -1.75 12.10 -13.71
C GLY A 151 -2.16 10.69 -13.27
N SER A 152 -2.42 9.81 -14.24
CA SER A 152 -2.81 8.42 -14.00
C SER A 152 -1.66 7.44 -13.89
N VAL A 153 -0.42 7.86 -14.18
CA VAL A 153 0.71 6.94 -14.38
C VAL A 153 1.72 7.04 -13.24
N ALA A 154 2.21 5.90 -12.77
CA ALA A 154 3.42 5.80 -11.95
C ALA A 154 4.30 4.63 -12.39
N ALA A 155 5.53 4.55 -11.89
CA ALA A 155 6.39 3.41 -12.14
C ALA A 155 6.17 2.33 -11.07
N ALA A 156 6.00 1.10 -11.52
CA ALA A 156 5.93 -0.08 -10.69
C ALA A 156 7.33 -0.62 -10.40
N TYR A 157 7.87 -0.28 -9.23
CA TYR A 157 9.20 -0.71 -8.82
C TYR A 157 9.15 -2.04 -8.08
N ILE A 158 9.91 -3.02 -8.56
CA ILE A 158 10.09 -4.30 -7.89
C ILE A 158 10.93 -4.14 -6.62
N VAL A 159 10.46 -4.73 -5.51
CA VAL A 159 11.12 -4.68 -4.20
C VAL A 159 11.24 -6.07 -3.58
N ASP A 160 12.26 -6.27 -2.75
CA ASP A 160 12.41 -7.49 -1.94
C ASP A 160 11.67 -7.41 -0.60
N ALA A 161 11.24 -6.22 -0.21
CA ALA A 161 10.36 -5.97 0.92
C ALA A 161 9.82 -4.54 0.88
N PHE A 162 8.69 -4.34 1.54
CA PHE A 162 8.08 -3.04 1.71
C PHE A 162 8.67 -2.33 2.93
N ARG A 163 9.04 -1.06 2.78
CA ARG A 163 9.72 -0.27 3.82
C ARG A 163 8.81 0.77 4.45
#